data_AF-A0A950TT94-F1
#
_entry.id   AF-A0A950TT94-F1
#
_cell.length_a   1.000
_cell.length_b   1.000
_cell.length_c   1.000
_cell.angle_alpha   90.00
_cell.angle_beta   90.00
_cell.angle_gamma   90.00
#
_symmetry.space_group_name_H-M   'P 1'
#
loop_
_entity.id
_entity.type
_entity.pdbx_description
1 polymer ?
#
loop_
_entity_poly.entity_id
_entity_poly.type
_entity_poly.pdbx_seq_one_letter_code
_entity_poly.pdbx_strand_id
1 'polypeptide(L)'
;MGDNRKLPKIKTAGLVVKELPEETLIYDTETNMAFCLNAAATIIMNRCDGDSTAEDVQAELSKKLSSDVDDRYIWLAVEQFRRHNVLADVHTEPFVAATVSRRKMIRQAAALGVAIPIISALVVPSAVHAASLCLQLNAACTPGQQPACCIGLTCTVVGEGHFCLNPPGLSVPIKPNAPPDIKINGSRG
;
A
#
# COMPACT_ATOMS: atom_id res chain seq x y z
N MET A 1 14.07 33.40 -5.05
CA MET A 1 13.96 33.62 -3.59
C MET A 1 13.32 32.36 -3.03
N GLY A 2 14.03 31.59 -2.21
CA GLY A 2 13.44 30.43 -1.54
C GLY A 2 12.49 30.87 -0.43
N ASP A 3 11.45 30.07 -0.16
CA ASP A 3 10.54 30.26 0.96
C ASP A 3 11.19 29.76 2.27
N ASN A 4 11.35 30.65 3.25
CA ASN A 4 11.98 30.32 4.54
C ASN A 4 10.95 29.84 5.60
N ARG A 5 9.73 29.50 5.19
CA ARG A 5 8.73 28.92 6.08
C ARG A 5 9.14 27.49 6.49
N LYS A 6 8.95 27.20 7.78
CA LYS A 6 9.16 25.86 8.35
C LYS A 6 8.15 24.87 7.81
N LEU A 7 8.60 23.64 7.54
CA LEU A 7 7.74 22.54 7.16
C LEU A 7 6.95 22.04 8.38
N PRO A 8 5.70 21.60 8.18
CA PRO A 8 4.92 21.01 9.25
C PRO A 8 5.50 19.66 9.68
N LYS A 9 5.09 19.18 10.86
CA LYS A 9 5.56 17.91 11.41
C LYS A 9 4.72 16.71 10.94
N ILE A 10 5.34 15.56 10.68
CA ILE A 10 4.64 14.28 10.42
C ILE A 10 4.09 13.70 11.73
N LYS A 11 2.95 13.00 11.65
CA LYS A 11 2.39 12.27 12.79
C LYS A 11 3.35 11.18 13.27
N THR A 12 3.52 11.08 14.58
CA THR A 12 4.32 10.01 15.20
C THR A 12 3.50 8.79 15.59
N ALA A 13 2.17 8.93 15.69
CA ALA A 13 1.24 7.87 16.04
C ALA A 13 0.41 7.45 14.82
N GLY A 14 -0.02 6.19 14.80
CA GLY A 14 -0.93 5.67 13.78
C GLY A 14 -0.32 5.40 12.41
N LEU A 15 0.94 5.77 12.17
CA LEU A 15 1.66 5.53 10.91
C LEU A 15 2.69 4.41 11.04
N VAL A 16 2.66 3.44 10.13
CA VAL A 16 3.70 2.44 9.93
C VAL A 16 4.47 2.79 8.67
N VAL A 17 5.76 3.09 8.81
CA VAL A 17 6.63 3.48 7.69
C VAL A 17 7.57 2.33 7.34
N LYS A 18 7.67 2.00 6.05
CA LYS A 18 8.58 0.99 5.53
C LYS A 18 9.38 1.57 4.37
N GLU A 19 10.70 1.67 4.59
CA GLU A 19 11.63 2.08 3.53
C GLU A 19 11.98 0.88 2.63
N LEU A 20 11.88 1.11 1.33
CA LEU A 20 12.34 0.23 0.26
C LEU A 20 13.45 0.95 -0.54
N PRO A 21 14.22 0.25 -1.38
CA PRO A 21 15.36 0.85 -2.09
C PRO A 21 15.01 2.08 -2.95
N GLU A 22 13.82 2.09 -3.56
CA GLU A 22 13.40 3.15 -4.50
C GLU A 22 12.20 3.97 -4.01
N GLU A 23 11.49 3.49 -2.99
CA GLU A 23 10.25 4.08 -2.51
C GLU A 23 10.07 3.92 -0.99
N THR A 24 9.15 4.69 -0.42
CA THR A 24 8.77 4.57 0.98
C THR A 24 7.28 4.32 1.06
N LEU A 25 6.90 3.23 1.75
CA LEU A 25 5.52 2.90 2.02
C LEU A 25 5.11 3.46 3.37
N ILE A 26 4.00 4.18 3.42
CA ILE A 26 3.35 4.63 4.64
C ILE A 26 2.02 3.91 4.74
N TYR A 27 1.74 3.28 5.87
CA TYR A 27 0.44 2.73 6.19
C TYR A 27 -0.17 3.48 7.38
N ASP A 28 -1.30 4.12 7.15
CA ASP A 28 -2.10 4.75 8.20
C ASP A 28 -3.08 3.71 8.78
N THR A 29 -2.81 3.32 10.02
CA THR A 29 -3.60 2.34 10.78
C THR A 29 -4.97 2.86 11.20
N GLU A 30 -5.18 4.17 11.24
CA GLU A 30 -6.48 4.77 11.60
C GLU A 30 -7.43 4.73 10.41
N THR A 31 -6.92 5.02 9.21
CA THR A 31 -7.72 5.09 7.98
C THR A 31 -7.66 3.82 7.13
N ASN A 32 -6.78 2.86 7.47
CA ASN A 32 -6.44 1.69 6.66
C ASN A 32 -6.03 2.06 5.22
N MET A 33 -5.34 3.19 5.05
CA MET A 33 -4.81 3.63 3.76
C MET A 33 -3.30 3.44 3.71
N ALA A 34 -2.79 2.99 2.57
CA ALA A 34 -1.37 2.95 2.29
C ALA A 34 -0.99 3.99 1.24
N PHE A 35 0.23 4.51 1.30
CA PHE A 35 0.78 5.46 0.34
C PHE A 35 2.19 5.05 -0.04
N CYS A 36 2.50 5.07 -1.33
CA CYS A 36 3.88 4.97 -1.80
C CYS A 36 4.43 6.37 -2.08
N LEU A 37 5.64 6.61 -1.60
CA LEU A 37 6.42 7.81 -1.85
C LEU A 37 7.59 7.47 -2.76
N ASN A 38 7.82 8.26 -3.79
CA ASN A 38 9.10 8.21 -4.49
C ASN A 38 10.21 8.90 -3.69
N ALA A 39 11.47 8.73 -4.11
CA ALA A 39 12.64 9.28 -3.42
C ALA A 39 12.53 10.79 -3.09
N ALA A 40 12.00 11.61 -4.01
CA ALA A 40 11.81 13.04 -3.77
C ALA A 40 10.77 13.33 -2.67
N ALA A 41 9.65 12.62 -2.68
CA ALA A 41 8.63 12.74 -1.63
C ALA A 41 9.13 12.22 -0.27
N THR A 42 9.93 11.15 -0.24
CA THR A 42 10.55 10.63 0.98
C THR A 42 11.47 11.66 1.64
N ILE A 43 12.31 12.36 0.85
CA ILE A 43 13.20 13.41 1.38
C ILE A 43 12.37 14.50 2.05
N ILE A 44 11.32 14.98 1.38
CA ILE A 44 10.45 16.01 1.94
C ILE A 44 9.75 15.51 3.21
N MET A 45 9.22 14.29 3.21
CA MET A 45 8.60 13.68 4.39
C MET A 45 9.55 13.65 5.58
N ASN A 46 10.81 13.25 5.37
CA ASN A 46 11.82 13.17 6.43
C ASN A 46 12.23 14.54 6.97
N ARG A 47 11.94 15.62 6.22
CA ARG A 47 12.15 17.03 6.62
C ARG A 47 10.88 17.70 7.12
N CYS A 48 9.75 17.02 7.09
CA CYS A 48 8.53 17.46 7.77
C CYS A 48 8.66 17.17 9.28
N ASP A 49 9.60 17.85 9.95
CA ASP A 49 9.95 17.69 11.36
C ASP A 49 9.46 18.84 12.25
N GLY A 50 9.02 19.95 11.65
CA GLY A 50 8.63 21.18 12.35
C GLY A 50 9.72 22.25 12.44
N ASP A 51 10.94 21.96 11.99
CA ASP A 51 12.11 22.84 12.14
C ASP A 51 12.81 23.14 10.82
N SER A 52 12.85 22.19 9.89
CA SER A 52 13.42 22.37 8.55
C SER A 52 12.61 23.38 7.75
N THR A 53 13.29 24.25 6.99
CA THR A 53 12.64 25.25 6.13
C THR A 53 12.52 24.75 4.69
N ALA A 54 11.60 25.33 3.91
CA ALA A 54 11.47 24.91 2.50
C ALA A 54 12.74 25.20 1.69
N GLU A 55 13.49 26.26 2.02
CA GLU A 55 14.80 26.54 1.43
C GLU A 55 15.85 25.46 1.76
N ASP A 56 15.89 24.95 3.00
CA ASP A 56 16.79 23.84 3.38
C ASP A 56 16.50 22.57 2.56
N VAL A 57 15.21 22.25 2.44
CA VAL A 57 14.75 21.07 1.69
C VAL A 57 14.98 21.25 0.19
N GLN A 58 14.81 22.47 -0.33
CA GLN A 58 15.11 22.82 -1.71
C GLN A 58 16.58 22.56 -2.03
N ALA A 59 17.48 23.07 -1.19
CA ALA A 59 18.92 22.87 -1.37
C ALA A 59 19.31 21.38 -1.36
N GLU A 60 18.72 20.59 -0.45
CA GLU A 60 18.95 19.15 -0.39
C GLU A 60 18.43 18.42 -1.64
N LEU A 61 17.19 18.69 -2.05
CA LEU A 61 16.59 18.08 -3.24
C LEU A 61 17.36 18.45 -4.51
N SER A 62 17.74 19.71 -4.66
CA SER A 62 18.48 20.16 -5.83
C SER A 62 19.85 19.48 -5.94
N LYS A 63 20.54 19.29 -4.81
CA LYS A 63 21.80 18.55 -4.77
C LYS A 63 21.60 17.08 -5.13
N LYS A 64 20.54 16.45 -4.65
CA LYS A 64 20.29 15.01 -4.84
C LYS A 64 19.76 14.67 -6.23
N LEU A 65 19.01 15.58 -6.84
CA LEU A 65 18.42 15.45 -8.17
C LEU A 65 19.29 16.09 -9.27
N SER A 66 20.41 16.74 -8.92
CA SER A 66 21.29 17.47 -9.84
C SER A 66 20.53 18.48 -10.71
N SER A 67 19.49 19.11 -10.17
CA SER A 67 18.61 20.01 -10.89
C SER A 67 18.00 21.06 -9.97
N ASP A 68 17.67 22.24 -10.49
CA ASP A 68 17.02 23.28 -9.71
C ASP A 68 15.57 22.88 -9.41
N VAL A 69 15.25 22.75 -8.12
CA VAL A 69 13.92 22.35 -7.66
C VAL A 69 13.25 23.61 -7.16
N ASP A 70 12.08 23.90 -7.69
CA ASP A 70 11.27 25.03 -7.24
C ASP A 70 10.56 24.70 -5.91
N ASP A 71 10.52 25.64 -4.98
CA ASP A 71 9.88 25.48 -3.66
C ASP A 71 8.40 25.08 -3.75
N ARG A 72 7.72 25.43 -4.86
CA ARG A 72 6.35 24.98 -5.14
C ARG A 72 6.20 23.46 -5.18
N TYR A 73 7.24 22.72 -5.58
CA TYR A 73 7.22 21.24 -5.55
C TYR A 73 7.21 20.70 -4.12
N ILE A 74 7.90 21.38 -3.20
CA ILE A 74 7.96 21.04 -1.78
C ILE A 74 6.58 21.25 -1.16
N TRP A 75 6.01 22.44 -1.36
CA TRP A 75 4.68 22.76 -0.83
C TRP A 75 3.56 21.92 -1.44
N LEU A 76 3.69 21.48 -2.70
CA LEU A 76 2.76 20.50 -3.27
C LEU A 76 2.80 19.17 -2.51
N ALA A 77 4.00 18.67 -2.18
CA ALA A 77 4.15 17.42 -1.44
C ALA A 77 3.57 17.55 -0.03
N VAL A 78 3.86 18.66 0.66
CA VAL A 78 3.28 18.99 1.97
C VAL A 78 1.75 19.01 1.91
N GLU A 79 1.17 19.64 0.88
CA GLU A 79 -0.28 19.65 0.68
C GLU A 79 -0.85 18.25 0.43
N GLN A 80 -0.15 17.37 -0.31
CA GLN A 80 -0.58 15.98 -0.44
C GLN A 80 -0.52 15.24 0.90
N PHE A 81 0.53 15.42 1.71
CA PHE A 81 0.62 14.83 3.05
C PHE A 81 -0.52 15.32 3.95
N ARG A 82 -0.87 16.61 3.88
CA ARG A 82 -2.03 17.18 4.57
C ARG A 82 -3.33 16.49 4.16
N ARG A 83 -3.57 16.36 2.84
CA ARG A 83 -4.77 15.70 2.27
C ARG A 83 -4.87 14.22 2.63
N HIS A 84 -3.75 13.56 2.87
CA HIS A 84 -3.67 12.16 3.28
C HIS A 84 -3.57 11.97 4.78
N ASN A 85 -3.83 13.03 5.58
CA ASN A 85 -3.87 12.94 7.04
C ASN A 85 -2.53 12.44 7.65
N VAL A 86 -1.40 12.72 7.00
CA VAL A 86 -0.05 12.28 7.43
C VAL A 86 0.62 13.31 8.35
N LEU A 87 0.19 14.58 8.30
CA LEU A 87 0.75 15.67 9.11
C LEU A 87 0.12 15.72 10.51
N ALA A 88 0.94 16.02 11.53
CA ALA A 88 0.51 16.12 12.93
C ALA A 88 -0.35 17.35 13.20
N ASP A 89 -0.14 18.43 12.45
CA ASP A 89 -0.85 19.68 12.65
C ASP A 89 -1.90 19.90 11.54
N VAL A 90 -3.18 19.82 11.92
CA VAL A 90 -4.33 19.95 11.01
C VAL A 90 -4.61 21.42 10.67
N HIS A 91 -4.02 22.37 11.42
CA HIS A 91 -4.23 23.81 11.26
C HIS A 91 -3.23 24.48 10.31
N THR A 92 -2.49 23.72 9.51
CA THR A 92 -1.69 24.33 8.43
C THR A 92 -2.62 24.95 7.41
N GLU A 93 -2.65 26.29 7.37
CA GLU A 93 -3.33 27.08 6.33
C GLU A 93 -2.99 26.50 4.94
N PRO A 94 -3.98 26.37 4.04
CA PRO A 94 -3.74 25.87 2.69
C PRO A 94 -2.61 26.67 2.05
N PHE A 95 -1.54 25.99 1.64
CA PHE A 95 -0.43 26.70 1.04
C PHE A 95 -0.88 27.24 -0.32
N VAL A 96 -1.03 28.56 -0.43
CA VAL A 96 -1.58 29.25 -1.62
C VAL A 96 -0.84 28.85 -2.91
N ALA A 97 0.44 28.48 -2.80
CA ALA A 97 1.27 27.98 -3.90
C ALA A 97 0.85 26.60 -4.46
N ALA A 98 0.10 25.79 -3.70
CA ALA A 98 -0.37 24.46 -4.12
C ALA A 98 -1.59 24.50 -5.06
N THR A 99 -2.07 25.69 -5.45
CA THR A 99 -3.15 25.86 -6.44
C THR A 99 -2.75 25.46 -7.87
N VAL A 100 -1.48 25.13 -8.11
CA VAL A 100 -1.02 24.61 -9.41
C VAL A 100 -1.47 23.16 -9.58
N SER A 101 -2.21 22.89 -10.66
CA SER A 101 -2.62 21.52 -11.01
C SER A 101 -1.41 20.59 -11.14
N ARG A 102 -1.45 19.43 -10.46
CA ARG A 102 -0.46 18.34 -10.57
C ARG A 102 -0.05 18.04 -12.02
N ARG A 103 -0.99 18.08 -12.98
CA ARG A 103 -0.70 17.88 -14.42
C ARG A 103 0.19 18.96 -15.01
N LYS A 104 0.00 20.23 -14.63
CA LYS A 104 0.82 21.34 -15.13
C LYS A 104 2.25 21.20 -14.63
N MET A 105 2.42 20.79 -13.37
CA MET A 105 3.74 20.53 -12.79
C MET A 105 4.41 19.32 -13.45
N ILE A 106 3.69 18.21 -13.66
CA ILE A 106 4.23 17.06 -14.41
C ILE A 106 4.75 17.47 -15.79
N ARG A 107 3.98 18.29 -16.53
CA ARG A 107 4.42 18.81 -17.83
C ARG A 107 5.66 19.69 -17.72
N GLN A 108 5.69 20.57 -16.72
CA GLN A 108 6.81 21.48 -16.51
C GLN A 108 8.08 20.75 -16.07
N ALA A 109 7.98 19.80 -15.13
CA ALA A 109 9.11 19.01 -14.68
C ALA A 109 9.62 18.07 -15.78
N ALA A 110 8.74 17.50 -16.61
CA ALA A 110 9.15 16.74 -17.79
C ALA A 110 9.94 17.61 -18.78
N ALA A 111 9.53 18.87 -18.98
CA ALA A 111 10.27 19.81 -19.83
C ALA A 111 11.63 20.21 -19.24
N LEU A 112 11.78 20.18 -17.90
CA LEU A 112 12.99 20.57 -17.18
C LEU A 112 13.85 19.36 -16.74
N GLY A 113 13.40 18.13 -16.98
CA GLY A 113 14.07 16.92 -16.49
C GLY A 113 14.10 16.77 -14.97
N VAL A 114 13.16 17.38 -14.24
CA VAL A 114 13.11 17.39 -12.77
C VAL A 114 12.23 16.25 -12.24
N ALA A 115 12.65 15.58 -11.17
CA ALA A 115 11.81 14.61 -10.48
C ALA A 115 10.77 15.33 -9.60
N ILE A 116 9.49 14.98 -9.75
CA ILE A 116 8.41 15.52 -8.90
C ILE A 116 8.19 14.58 -7.72
N PRO A 117 7.92 15.11 -6.52
CA PRO A 117 7.40 14.32 -5.41
C PRO A 117 6.07 13.64 -5.78
N ILE A 118 6.06 12.30 -5.80
CA ILE A 118 4.86 11.52 -6.11
C ILE A 118 4.43 10.78 -4.84
N ILE A 119 3.18 11.01 -4.46
CA ILE A 119 2.45 10.26 -3.43
C ILE A 119 1.30 9.53 -4.14
N SER A 120 1.32 8.20 -4.10
CA SER A 120 0.27 7.36 -4.67
C SER A 120 -0.45 6.59 -3.57
N ALA A 121 -1.76 6.84 -3.43
CA ALA A 121 -2.60 6.15 -2.48
C ALA A 121 -2.98 4.75 -2.98
N LEU A 122 -2.94 3.79 -2.08
CA LEU A 122 -3.39 2.42 -2.22
C LEU A 122 -4.49 2.18 -1.19
N VAL A 123 -5.69 1.83 -1.66
CA VAL A 123 -6.75 1.35 -0.77
C VAL A 123 -6.36 -0.06 -0.33
N VAL A 124 -6.12 -0.24 0.96
CA VAL A 124 -5.86 -1.58 1.51
C VAL A 124 -7.23 -2.21 1.81
N PRO A 125 -7.61 -3.33 1.17
CA PRO A 125 -8.81 -4.05 1.54
C PRO A 125 -8.73 -4.41 3.03
N SER A 126 -9.81 -4.20 3.78
CA SER A 126 -9.87 -4.62 5.18
C SER A 126 -9.44 -6.09 5.30
N ALA A 127 -8.66 -6.45 6.33
CA ALA A 127 -8.09 -7.79 6.48
C ALA A 127 -9.14 -8.94 6.39
N VAL A 128 -10.39 -8.68 6.77
CA VAL A 128 -11.53 -9.62 6.64
C VAL A 128 -11.83 -9.98 5.18
N HIS A 129 -11.64 -9.06 4.24
CA HIS A 129 -11.77 -9.30 2.80
C HIS A 129 -10.47 -9.83 2.16
N ALA A 130 -9.33 -9.70 2.83
CA ALA A 130 -8.06 -10.28 2.38
C ALA A 130 -7.98 -11.79 2.65
N ALA A 131 -8.76 -12.29 3.62
CA ALA A 131 -9.02 -13.72 3.74
C ALA A 131 -9.96 -14.16 2.60
N SER A 132 -9.38 -14.52 1.46
CA SER A 132 -10.07 -15.39 0.51
C SER A 132 -10.26 -16.75 1.19
N LEU A 133 -11.31 -16.87 1.99
CA LEU A 133 -11.81 -18.17 2.46
C LEU A 133 -12.21 -18.91 1.20
N CYS A 134 -11.38 -19.86 0.78
CA CYS A 134 -11.66 -20.72 -0.35
C CYS A 134 -12.00 -22.13 0.14
N LEU A 135 -12.87 -22.81 -0.61
CA LEU A 135 -13.30 -24.17 -0.33
C LEU A 135 -12.21 -25.16 -0.75
N GLN A 136 -11.82 -26.02 0.19
CA GLN A 136 -10.79 -27.06 0.02
C GLN A 136 -11.29 -28.20 -0.88
N LEU A 137 -10.40 -29.11 -1.27
CA LEU A 137 -10.74 -30.31 -2.02
C LEU A 137 -11.87 -31.10 -1.32
N ASN A 138 -12.87 -31.55 -2.09
CA ASN A 138 -14.07 -32.25 -1.64
C ASN A 138 -15.06 -31.43 -0.77
N ALA A 139 -14.84 -30.13 -0.60
CA ALA A 139 -15.84 -29.28 0.04
C ALA A 139 -17.05 -29.06 -0.89
N ALA A 140 -18.25 -29.03 -0.31
CA ALA A 140 -19.47 -28.72 -1.04
C ALA A 140 -19.43 -27.26 -1.54
N CYS A 141 -19.75 -27.05 -2.81
CA CYS A 141 -19.71 -25.75 -3.46
C CYS A 141 -21.03 -25.43 -4.17
N THR A 142 -21.22 -24.17 -4.53
CA THR A 142 -22.36 -23.74 -5.37
C THR A 142 -21.79 -22.93 -6.54
N PRO A 143 -22.06 -23.32 -7.80
CA PRO A 143 -21.54 -22.61 -8.96
C PRO A 143 -21.90 -21.11 -8.93
N GLY A 144 -20.90 -20.24 -9.07
CA GLY A 144 -21.11 -18.79 -9.11
C GLY A 144 -21.38 -18.12 -7.76
N GLN A 145 -21.12 -18.79 -6.64
CA GLN A 145 -21.25 -18.23 -5.29
C GLN A 145 -19.93 -18.26 -4.50
N GLN A 146 -19.82 -17.39 -3.50
CA GLN A 146 -18.72 -17.39 -2.54
C GLN A 146 -19.11 -18.19 -1.28
N PRO A 147 -18.15 -18.85 -0.59
CA PRO A 147 -16.72 -18.94 -0.94
C PRO A 147 -16.46 -19.81 -2.19
N ALA A 148 -15.56 -19.37 -3.07
CA ALA A 148 -15.19 -20.12 -4.26
C ALA A 148 -14.23 -21.27 -3.92
N CYS A 149 -14.13 -22.28 -4.81
CA CYS A 149 -13.09 -23.30 -4.68
C CYS A 149 -11.69 -22.66 -4.72
N CYS A 150 -10.74 -23.23 -3.98
CA CYS A 150 -9.35 -22.76 -3.99
C CYS A 150 -8.74 -22.84 -5.40
N ILE A 151 -7.69 -22.05 -5.62
CA ILE A 151 -6.97 -22.02 -6.91
C ILE A 151 -6.56 -23.44 -7.34
N GLY A 152 -6.85 -23.81 -8.59
CA GLY A 152 -6.60 -25.14 -9.12
C GLY A 152 -7.72 -26.17 -8.89
N LEU A 153 -8.81 -25.79 -8.23
CA LEU A 153 -10.02 -26.61 -8.10
C LEU A 153 -11.20 -26.00 -8.88
N THR A 154 -12.06 -26.87 -9.41
CA THR A 154 -13.27 -26.52 -10.14
C THR A 154 -14.48 -27.10 -9.41
N CYS A 155 -15.52 -26.28 -9.22
CA CYS A 155 -16.80 -26.73 -8.68
C CYS A 155 -17.49 -27.64 -9.70
N THR A 156 -17.50 -28.94 -9.44
CA THR A 156 -17.93 -29.99 -10.36
C THR A 156 -19.09 -30.78 -9.77
N VAL A 157 -20.04 -31.18 -10.59
CA VAL A 157 -21.19 -32.00 -10.18
C VAL A 157 -20.76 -33.45 -9.94
N VAL A 158 -21.11 -34.00 -8.77
CA VAL A 158 -20.92 -35.40 -8.38
C VAL A 158 -22.23 -35.92 -7.79
N GLY A 159 -22.92 -36.80 -8.52
CA GLY A 159 -24.27 -37.22 -8.17
C GLY A 159 -25.24 -36.04 -8.20
N GLU A 160 -25.95 -35.80 -7.09
CA GLU A 160 -26.90 -34.68 -6.95
C GLU A 160 -26.27 -33.40 -6.35
N GLY A 161 -24.98 -33.45 -5.97
CA GLY A 161 -24.26 -32.35 -5.32
C GLY A 161 -23.15 -31.75 -6.17
N HIS A 162 -22.63 -30.60 -5.74
CA HIS A 162 -21.46 -29.96 -6.35
C HIS A 162 -20.31 -29.91 -5.34
N PHE A 163 -19.10 -30.26 -5.78
CA PHE A 163 -17.91 -30.32 -4.94
C PHE A 163 -16.68 -29.73 -5.63
N CYS A 164 -15.76 -29.17 -4.85
CA CYS A 164 -14.48 -28.67 -5.36
C CYS A 164 -13.55 -29.84 -5.68
N LEU A 165 -13.26 -30.06 -6.97
CA LEU A 165 -12.43 -31.15 -7.48
C LEU A 165 -11.35 -30.62 -8.42
N ASN A 166 -10.35 -31.46 -8.72
CA ASN A 166 -9.37 -31.14 -9.76
C ASN A 166 -10.08 -30.95 -11.12
N PRO A 167 -9.57 -30.05 -11.98
CA PRO A 167 -10.12 -29.86 -13.31
C PRO A 167 -10.07 -31.17 -14.11
N PRO A 168 -11.08 -31.43 -14.97
CA PRO A 168 -11.12 -32.64 -15.79
C PRO A 168 -9.88 -32.71 -16.69
N GLY A 169 -9.13 -33.81 -16.58
CA GLY A 169 -7.87 -34.03 -17.31
C GLY A 169 -6.61 -34.07 -16.43
N LEU A 170 -6.67 -33.62 -15.17
CA LEU A 170 -5.62 -33.86 -14.18
C LEU A 170 -5.93 -35.12 -13.36
N SER A 171 -5.65 -36.30 -13.91
CA SER A 171 -5.65 -37.55 -13.13
C SER A 171 -4.37 -37.63 -12.29
N VAL A 172 -4.28 -36.84 -11.21
CA VAL A 172 -3.34 -37.15 -10.13
C VAL A 172 -3.98 -38.27 -9.31
N PRO A 173 -3.30 -39.41 -9.08
CA PRO A 173 -3.87 -40.51 -8.32
C PRO A 173 -4.25 -40.03 -6.93
N ILE A 174 -5.54 -40.22 -6.62
CA ILE A 174 -6.12 -40.02 -5.30
C ILE A 174 -5.49 -41.06 -4.40
N LYS A 175 -4.52 -40.68 -3.55
CA LYS A 175 -4.26 -41.46 -2.35
C LYS A 175 -5.30 -40.96 -1.35
N PRO A 176 -6.37 -41.72 -1.04
CA PRO A 176 -7.24 -41.33 0.05
C PRO A 176 -6.35 -41.19 1.28
N ASN A 177 -6.39 -40.01 1.92
CA ASN A 177 -5.84 -39.86 3.26
C ASN A 177 -6.56 -40.90 4.11
N ALA A 178 -5.87 -42.02 4.37
CA ALA A 178 -6.30 -42.94 5.40
C ALA A 178 -6.38 -42.13 6.70
N PRO A 179 -7.46 -42.25 7.48
CA PRO A 179 -7.51 -41.63 8.80
C PRO A 179 -6.31 -42.12 9.62
N PRO A 180 -5.72 -41.30 10.50
CA PRO A 180 -4.65 -41.75 11.36
C PRO A 180 -5.17 -42.92 12.22
N ASP A 181 -4.53 -44.09 12.07
CA ASP A 181 -4.68 -45.23 12.98
C ASP A 181 -4.27 -44.79 14.39
N ILE A 182 -5.25 -44.34 15.19
CA ILE A 182 -5.12 -44.19 16.64
C ILE A 182 -5.09 -45.61 17.22
N LYS A 183 -3.87 -46.15 17.37
CA LYS A 183 -3.65 -47.33 18.22
C LYS A 183 -3.82 -46.90 19.67
N ILE A 184 -5.02 -47.15 20.21
CA ILE A 184 -5.29 -47.03 21.64
C ILE A 184 -4.65 -48.24 22.32
N ASN A 185 -3.40 -48.12 22.77
CA ASN A 185 -2.82 -49.08 23.70
C ASN A 185 -3.25 -48.71 25.14
N GLY A 186 -4.40 -49.24 25.55
CA GLY A 186 -4.66 -49.63 26.93
C GLY A 186 -5.02 -51.12 26.89
N SER A 187 -4.59 -52.02 27.78
CA SER A 187 -4.35 -51.88 29.21
C SER A 187 -3.69 -53.18 29.71
N ARG A 188 -2.91 -53.04 30.79
CA ARG A 188 -2.71 -53.99 31.92
C ARG A 188 -1.87 -55.26 31.70
N GLY A 189 -0.90 -55.39 32.62
CA GLY A 189 -0.04 -56.54 32.90
C GLY A 189 1.08 -56.07 33.80
#